data_AF-A0A543B3L9-F1
#
_entry.id   AF-A0A543B3L9-F1
#
_cell.length_a   1.000
_cell.length_b   1.000
_cell.length_c   1.000
_cell.angle_alpha   90.00
_cell.angle_beta   90.00
_cell.angle_gamma   90.00
#
_symmetry.space_group_name_H-M   'P 1'
#
loop_
_entity.id
_entity.type
_entity.pdbx_description
1 polymer ?
#
loop_
_entity_poly.entity_id
_entity_poly.type
_entity_poly.pdbx_seq_one_letter_code
_entity_poly.pdbx_strand_id
1 'polypeptide(L)'
;MTRLHHACEPSAPKSVELLPIGLSISFVTLTQALSLSAFLPLPVAVAAGLAWGTLIATTATWLARRPRIGGCGEDVLIAIGSTAMAVLAFGGGVGILLLNTALDSPSLTGQMLVQLFLPSIPIAILSNAPMELLVIPALLVLAWRPGRRRILVLAATVLFGAHRIWTHLVFAPDRLDFATMEQSADTLSSGEREQVLEALHLDDPRWILNLVIFAVFLLAAFHSRHRKS
;
A
#
# COMPACT_ATOMS: atom_id res chain seq x y z
N MET A 1 -36.52 39.34 -27.35
CA MET A 1 -35.26 38.75 -27.88
C MET A 1 -34.11 39.31 -27.08
N THR A 2 -33.74 38.64 -25.99
CA THR A 2 -32.75 39.14 -25.02
C THR A 2 -31.55 38.21 -25.09
N ARG A 3 -30.48 38.66 -25.77
CA ARG A 3 -29.19 37.94 -25.80
C ARG A 3 -28.57 38.03 -24.41
N LEU A 4 -28.70 36.95 -23.64
CA LEU A 4 -27.92 36.78 -22.41
C LEU A 4 -26.46 36.58 -22.82
N HIS A 5 -25.63 37.56 -22.46
CA HIS A 5 -24.18 37.47 -22.54
C HIS A 5 -23.70 36.24 -21.77
N HIS A 6 -23.18 35.25 -22.48
CA HIS A 6 -22.33 34.22 -21.90
C HIS A 6 -21.11 34.92 -21.32
N ALA A 7 -21.10 35.11 -20.01
CA ALA A 7 -19.92 35.49 -19.28
C ALA A 7 -18.85 34.41 -19.53
N CYS A 8 -17.73 34.82 -20.08
CA CYS A 8 -16.53 34.02 -20.24
C CYS A 8 -16.07 33.62 -18.83
N GLU A 9 -16.43 32.42 -18.38
CA GLU A 9 -15.91 31.88 -17.12
C GLU A 9 -14.38 31.81 -17.23
N PRO A 10 -13.64 32.41 -16.29
CA PRO A 10 -12.18 32.37 -16.31
C PRO A 10 -11.74 30.91 -16.21
N SER A 11 -11.07 30.44 -17.27
CA SER A 11 -10.47 29.11 -17.31
C SER A 11 -9.62 28.91 -16.06
N ALA A 12 -10.01 27.96 -15.20
CA ALA A 12 -9.30 27.67 -13.98
C ALA A 12 -7.80 27.44 -14.26
N PRO A 13 -6.89 27.91 -13.39
CA PRO A 13 -5.46 27.85 -13.63
C PRO A 13 -5.00 26.39 -13.77
N LYS A 14 -4.28 26.09 -14.87
CA LYS A 14 -3.72 24.78 -15.21
C LYS A 14 -2.83 24.16 -14.12
N SER A 15 -2.39 24.94 -13.14
CA SER A 15 -1.55 24.48 -12.01
C SER A 15 -2.24 23.44 -11.12
N VAL A 16 -3.58 23.41 -11.06
CA VAL A 16 -4.34 22.44 -10.26
C VAL A 16 -4.30 21.02 -10.86
N GLU A 17 -4.00 20.89 -12.15
CA GLU A 17 -3.94 19.60 -12.85
C GLU A 17 -2.60 18.87 -12.69
N LEU A 18 -1.52 19.57 -12.35
CA LEU A 18 -0.18 18.96 -12.23
C LEU A 18 0.07 18.33 -10.85
N LEU A 19 -0.57 18.83 -9.80
CA LEU A 19 -0.41 18.32 -8.45
C LEU A 19 -0.68 16.79 -8.30
N PRO A 20 -1.78 16.20 -8.83
CA PRO A 20 -2.00 14.76 -8.70
C PRO A 20 -0.96 13.91 -9.43
N ILE A 21 -0.48 14.41 -10.58
CA ILE A 21 0.58 13.77 -11.36
C ILE A 21 1.88 13.76 -10.55
N GLY A 22 2.25 14.91 -9.99
CA GLY A 22 3.41 15.03 -9.12
C GLY A 22 3.34 14.08 -7.92
N LEU A 23 2.21 14.07 -7.21
CA LEU A 23 2.00 13.17 -6.06
C LEU A 23 2.10 11.69 -6.45
N SER A 24 1.51 11.30 -7.58
CA SER A 24 1.60 9.93 -8.10
C SER A 24 3.03 9.52 -8.38
N ILE A 25 3.79 10.37 -9.08
CA ILE A 25 5.19 10.10 -9.44
C ILE A 25 6.06 10.04 -8.18
N SER A 26 5.92 11.01 -7.27
CA SER A 26 6.68 11.05 -6.02
C SER A 26 6.41 9.83 -5.15
N PHE A 27 5.16 9.39 -5.03
CA PHE A 27 4.78 8.21 -4.26
C PHE A 27 5.44 6.93 -4.81
N VAL A 28 5.33 6.69 -6.12
CA VAL A 28 5.95 5.50 -6.77
C VAL A 28 7.47 5.58 -6.65
N THR A 29 8.05 6.75 -6.90
CA THR A 29 9.51 6.93 -6.83
C THR A 29 10.03 6.64 -5.44
N LEU A 30 9.38 7.15 -4.40
CA LEU A 30 9.79 6.92 -3.02
C LEU A 30 9.68 5.44 -2.63
N THR A 31 8.54 4.81 -2.89
CA THR A 31 8.30 3.40 -2.54
C THR A 31 9.23 2.45 -3.30
N GLN A 32 9.50 2.73 -4.58
CA GLN A 32 10.45 1.95 -5.39
C GLN A 32 11.90 2.22 -5.01
N ALA A 33 12.27 3.45 -4.66
CA ALA A 33 13.60 3.74 -4.16
C ALA A 33 13.90 2.91 -2.91
N LEU A 34 12.97 2.85 -1.95
CA LEU A 34 13.09 2.05 -0.73
C LEU A 34 13.10 0.54 -0.99
N SER A 35 12.30 0.06 -1.94
CA SER A 35 12.18 -1.38 -2.22
C SER A 35 13.35 -1.90 -3.04
N LEU A 36 13.74 -1.18 -4.09
CA LEU A 36 14.77 -1.61 -5.04
C LEU A 36 16.18 -1.28 -4.57
N SER A 37 16.38 -0.37 -3.62
CA SER A 37 17.72 -0.06 -3.08
C SER A 37 18.38 -1.25 -2.39
N ALA A 38 17.62 -2.27 -2.01
CA ALA A 38 18.16 -3.53 -1.51
C ALA A 38 18.89 -4.34 -2.59
N PHE A 39 18.61 -4.10 -3.87
CA PHE A 39 19.11 -4.89 -5.00
C PHE A 39 19.85 -4.07 -6.06
N LEU A 40 19.59 -2.76 -6.12
CA LEU A 40 20.10 -1.85 -7.13
C LEU A 40 20.72 -0.61 -6.48
N PRO A 41 21.73 0.03 -7.11
CA PRO A 41 22.20 1.33 -6.67
C PRO A 41 21.06 2.35 -6.61
N LEU A 42 21.05 3.19 -5.58
CA LEU A 42 19.98 4.16 -5.33
C LEU A 42 19.61 5.02 -6.56
N PRO A 43 20.55 5.56 -7.37
CA PRO A 43 20.19 6.32 -8.57
C PRO A 43 19.38 5.51 -9.59
N VAL A 44 19.68 4.22 -9.74
CA VAL A 44 18.98 3.32 -10.65
C VAL A 44 17.57 3.01 -10.13
N ALA A 45 17.44 2.75 -8.82
CA ALA A 45 16.15 2.54 -8.17
C ALA A 45 15.23 3.77 -8.30
N VAL A 46 15.77 4.97 -8.08
CA VAL A 46 15.04 6.24 -8.28
C VAL A 46 14.62 6.43 -9.74
N ALA A 47 15.53 6.15 -10.69
CA ALA A 47 15.20 6.26 -12.12
C ALA A 47 14.10 5.28 -12.55
N ALA A 48 14.13 4.04 -12.06
CA ALA A 48 13.08 3.05 -12.30
C ALA A 48 11.73 3.51 -11.73
N GLY A 49 11.73 4.02 -10.49
CA GLY A 49 10.54 4.58 -9.84
C GLY A 49 9.96 5.78 -10.60
N LEU A 50 10.81 6.70 -11.08
CA LEU A 50 10.40 7.85 -11.89
C LEU A 50 9.79 7.42 -13.23
N ALA A 51 10.44 6.48 -13.93
CA ALA A 51 9.95 5.96 -15.20
C ALA A 51 8.57 5.29 -15.04
N TRP A 52 8.44 4.42 -14.05
CA TRP A 52 7.18 3.71 -13.77
C TRP A 52 6.08 4.67 -13.29
N GLY A 53 6.40 5.59 -12.37
CA GLY A 53 5.46 6.59 -11.88
C GLY A 53 4.93 7.49 -13.00
N THR A 54 5.80 7.87 -13.94
CA THR A 54 5.40 8.66 -15.12
C THR A 54 4.46 7.87 -16.03
N LEU A 55 4.74 6.59 -16.28
CA LEU A 55 3.88 5.72 -17.07
C LEU A 55 2.48 5.59 -16.44
N ILE A 56 2.39 5.38 -15.13
CA ILE A 56 1.10 5.30 -14.42
C ILE A 56 0.36 6.64 -14.53
N ALA A 57 1.03 7.75 -14.21
CA ALA A 57 0.38 9.05 -14.17
C ALA A 57 -0.14 9.48 -15.54
N THR A 58 0.63 9.22 -16.61
CA THR A 58 0.19 9.47 -18.00
C THR A 58 -0.98 8.59 -18.41
N THR A 59 -0.93 7.30 -18.09
CA THR A 59 -2.03 6.35 -18.37
C THR A 59 -3.30 6.72 -17.61
N ALA A 60 -3.18 7.06 -16.32
CA ALA A 60 -4.29 7.49 -15.48
C ALA A 60 -4.89 8.82 -15.98
N THR A 61 -4.05 9.77 -16.42
CA THR A 61 -4.50 11.02 -17.03
C THR A 61 -5.27 10.77 -18.33
N TRP A 62 -4.79 9.85 -19.17
CA TRP A 62 -5.49 9.44 -20.39
C TRP A 62 -6.85 8.79 -20.07
N LEU A 63 -6.91 7.92 -19.05
CA LEU A 63 -8.15 7.31 -18.56
C LEU A 63 -9.11 8.36 -17.98
N ALA A 64 -8.61 9.35 -17.25
CA ALA A 64 -9.41 10.42 -16.65
C ALA A 64 -10.19 11.24 -17.70
N ARG A 65 -9.62 11.39 -18.91
CA ARG A 65 -10.28 12.05 -20.05
C ARG A 65 -11.45 11.24 -20.64
N ARG A 66 -11.60 9.96 -20.26
CA ARG A 66 -12.66 9.05 -20.75
C ARG A 66 -13.65 8.76 -19.62
N PRO A 67 -14.76 9.51 -19.47
CA PRO A 67 -15.57 9.52 -18.24
C PRO A 67 -16.10 8.15 -17.81
N ARG A 68 -16.52 7.30 -18.77
CA ARG A 68 -17.02 5.95 -18.49
C ARG A 68 -15.92 5.01 -18.01
N ILE A 69 -14.78 4.98 -18.72
CA ILE A 69 -13.66 4.08 -18.41
C ILE A 69 -12.93 4.55 -17.16
N GLY A 70 -12.68 5.85 -17.03
CA GLY A 70 -12.05 6.44 -15.84
C GLY A 70 -12.88 6.26 -14.57
N GLY A 71 -14.22 6.35 -14.66
CA GLY A 71 -15.11 6.05 -13.54
C GLY A 71 -15.04 4.57 -13.13
N CYS A 72 -15.14 3.66 -14.10
CA CYS A 72 -15.01 2.22 -13.85
C CYS A 72 -13.64 1.86 -13.26
N GLY A 73 -12.55 2.41 -13.82
CA GLY A 73 -11.20 2.20 -13.32
C GLY A 73 -11.01 2.68 -11.88
N GLU A 74 -11.56 3.85 -11.54
CA GLU A 74 -11.56 4.37 -10.16
C GLU A 74 -12.27 3.42 -9.18
N ASP A 75 -13.42 2.86 -9.56
CA ASP A 75 -14.17 1.89 -8.74
C ASP A 75 -13.44 0.55 -8.59
N VAL A 76 -12.89 0.01 -9.69
CA VAL A 76 -12.09 -1.23 -9.68
C VAL A 76 -10.85 -1.08 -8.81
N LEU A 77 -10.11 0.03 -8.91
CA LEU A 77 -8.91 0.25 -8.11
C LEU A 77 -9.23 0.36 -6.61
N ILE A 78 -10.36 0.99 -6.23
CA ILE A 78 -10.78 1.00 -4.82
C ILE A 78 -11.17 -0.40 -4.35
N ALA A 79 -11.83 -1.20 -5.17
CA ALA A 79 -12.16 -2.58 -4.83
C ALA A 79 -10.89 -3.45 -4.63
N ILE A 80 -9.92 -3.33 -5.55
CA ILE A 80 -8.61 -3.99 -5.42
C ILE A 80 -7.92 -3.51 -4.15
N GLY A 81 -7.88 -2.20 -3.90
CA GLY A 81 -7.24 -1.65 -2.71
C GLY A 81 -7.88 -2.10 -1.40
N SER A 82 -9.22 -2.11 -1.35
CA SER A 82 -9.96 -2.65 -0.20
C SER A 82 -9.62 -4.13 0.03
N THR A 83 -9.57 -4.92 -1.04
CA THR A 83 -9.28 -6.36 -0.95
C THR A 83 -7.86 -6.62 -0.47
N ALA A 84 -6.87 -5.93 -1.06
CA ALA A 84 -5.47 -6.05 -0.65
C ALA A 84 -5.28 -5.67 0.82
N MET A 85 -5.90 -4.56 1.27
CA MET A 85 -5.81 -4.13 2.67
C MET A 85 -6.55 -5.07 3.63
N ALA A 86 -7.67 -5.67 3.21
CA ALA A 86 -8.34 -6.69 4.00
C ALA A 86 -7.46 -7.93 4.18
N VAL A 87 -6.83 -8.42 3.10
CA VAL A 87 -5.90 -9.56 3.16
C VAL A 87 -4.73 -9.25 4.09
N LEU A 88 -4.13 -8.07 4.01
CA LEU A 88 -3.02 -7.67 4.88
C LEU A 88 -3.45 -7.48 6.35
N ALA A 89 -4.61 -6.88 6.61
CA ALA A 89 -5.11 -6.64 7.96
C ALA A 89 -5.51 -7.94 8.65
N PHE A 90 -6.43 -8.71 8.04
CA PHE A 90 -6.96 -9.93 8.64
C PHE A 90 -5.98 -11.09 8.54
N GLY A 91 -5.27 -11.23 7.41
CA GLY A 91 -4.20 -12.22 7.28
C GLY A 91 -3.04 -11.96 8.24
N GLY A 92 -2.66 -10.69 8.43
CA GLY A 92 -1.68 -10.30 9.44
C GLY A 92 -2.14 -10.62 10.87
N GLY A 93 -3.38 -10.26 11.20
CA GLY A 93 -3.96 -10.57 12.52
C GLY A 93 -4.04 -12.07 12.82
N VAL A 94 -4.49 -12.87 11.85
CA VAL A 94 -4.48 -14.35 11.98
C VAL A 94 -3.05 -14.87 12.11
N GLY A 95 -2.10 -14.34 11.34
CA GLY A 95 -0.69 -14.68 11.43
C GLY A 95 -0.12 -14.45 12.83
N ILE A 96 -0.42 -13.31 13.45
CA ILE A 96 -0.02 -12.98 14.83
C ILE A 96 -0.60 -13.99 15.82
N LEU A 97 -1.89 -14.33 15.70
CA LEU A 97 -2.54 -15.30 16.60
C LEU A 97 -1.94 -16.70 16.48
N LEU A 98 -1.71 -17.17 15.25
CA LEU A 98 -1.08 -18.47 14.99
C LEU A 98 0.36 -18.52 15.50
N LEU A 99 1.11 -17.44 15.30
CA LEU A 99 2.48 -17.33 15.78
C LEU A 99 2.56 -17.33 17.30
N ASN A 100 1.69 -16.57 17.97
CA ASN A 100 1.63 -16.56 19.43
C ASN A 100 1.33 -17.96 19.98
N THR A 101 0.35 -18.66 19.37
CA THR A 101 0.02 -20.05 19.73
C THR A 101 1.18 -21.01 19.48
N ALA A 102 1.94 -20.81 18.39
CA ALA A 102 3.09 -21.63 18.08
C ALA A 102 4.24 -21.44 19.08
N LEU A 103 4.48 -20.20 19.53
CA LEU A 103 5.53 -19.85 20.49
C LEU A 103 5.26 -20.42 21.89
N ASP A 104 4.00 -20.66 22.25
CA ASP A 104 3.65 -21.36 23.48
C ASP A 104 4.02 -22.86 23.45
N SER A 105 4.31 -23.42 22.26
CA SER A 105 4.66 -24.84 22.13
C SER A 105 6.11 -25.14 22.54
N PRO A 106 6.35 -26.09 23.46
CA PRO A 106 7.70 -26.50 23.85
C PRO A 106 8.44 -27.30 22.77
N SER A 107 7.73 -27.77 21.73
CA SER A 107 8.31 -28.52 20.62
C SER A 107 8.63 -27.64 19.40
N LEU A 108 8.51 -26.32 19.52
CA LEU A 108 8.77 -25.40 18.41
C LEU A 108 10.27 -25.37 18.09
N THR A 109 10.61 -25.64 16.83
CA THR A 109 11.97 -25.46 16.30
C THR A 109 12.04 -24.21 15.41
N GLY A 110 13.24 -23.71 15.17
CA GLY A 110 13.45 -22.59 14.23
C GLY A 110 12.95 -22.92 12.82
N GLN A 111 13.18 -24.16 12.36
CA GLN A 111 12.70 -24.60 11.05
C GLN A 111 11.17 -24.58 10.93
N MET A 112 10.45 -25.03 11.96
CA MET A 112 8.98 -25.01 11.97
C MET A 112 8.46 -23.57 11.92
N LEU A 113 9.10 -22.68 12.69
CA LEU A 113 8.76 -21.26 12.72
C LEU A 113 8.88 -20.62 11.33
N VAL A 114 9.95 -20.92 10.59
CA VAL A 114 10.19 -20.41 9.24
C VAL A 114 9.17 -20.95 8.25
N GLN A 115 8.84 -22.24 8.34
CA GLN A 115 7.81 -22.85 7.50
C GLN A 115 6.43 -22.24 7.73
N LEU A 116 6.11 -21.78 8.94
CA LEU A 116 4.88 -21.04 9.21
C LEU A 116 4.84 -19.68 8.50
N PHE A 117 5.99 -19.04 8.28
CA PHE A 117 6.08 -17.73 7.63
C PHE A 117 6.21 -17.76 6.11
N LEU A 118 6.85 -18.78 5.54
CA LEU A 118 7.12 -18.86 4.10
C LEU A 118 5.88 -18.60 3.21
N PRO A 119 4.70 -19.17 3.51
CA PRO A 119 3.48 -18.91 2.72
C PRO A 119 2.99 -17.45 2.77
N SER A 120 3.34 -16.70 3.81
CA SER A 120 2.91 -15.30 3.98
C SER A 120 3.65 -14.33 3.05
N ILE A 121 4.87 -14.67 2.64
CA ILE A 121 5.72 -13.83 1.77
C ILE A 121 5.04 -13.53 0.42
N PRO A 122 4.64 -14.54 -0.39
CA PRO A 122 3.98 -14.27 -1.66
C PRO A 122 2.66 -13.52 -1.50
N ILE A 123 1.91 -13.77 -0.42
CA ILE A 123 0.66 -13.05 -0.12
C ILE A 123 0.92 -11.57 0.16
N ALA A 124 1.95 -11.27 0.97
CA ALA A 124 2.35 -9.91 1.27
C ALA A 124 2.83 -9.18 0.01
N ILE A 125 3.59 -9.84 -0.86
CA ILE A 125 4.03 -9.27 -2.15
C ILE A 125 2.82 -9.00 -3.04
N LEU A 126 1.93 -9.98 -3.24
CA LEU A 126 0.74 -9.86 -4.07
C LEU A 126 -0.25 -8.82 -3.57
N SER A 127 -0.22 -8.49 -2.28
CA SER A 127 -1.10 -7.46 -1.71
C SER A 127 -0.45 -6.06 -1.75
N ASN A 128 0.84 -5.94 -1.43
CA ASN A 128 1.54 -4.66 -1.38
C ASN A 128 1.93 -4.15 -2.78
N ALA A 129 2.46 -5.01 -3.65
CA ALA A 129 2.98 -4.58 -4.95
C ALA A 129 1.91 -3.91 -5.83
N PRO A 130 0.67 -4.43 -5.94
CA PRO A 130 -0.37 -3.72 -6.69
C PRO A 130 -0.75 -2.37 -6.06
N MET A 131 -0.69 -2.27 -4.73
CA MET A 131 -0.99 -1.02 -4.02
C MET A 131 0.02 0.08 -4.36
N GLU A 132 1.31 -0.27 -4.31
CA GLU A 132 2.44 0.62 -4.57
C GLU A 132 2.58 0.98 -6.04
N LEU A 133 2.50 -0.04 -6.91
CA LEU A 133 2.84 0.07 -8.33
C LEU A 133 1.66 0.45 -9.22
N LEU A 134 0.44 0.52 -8.68
CA LEU A 134 -0.73 0.81 -9.50
C LEU A 134 -1.85 1.52 -8.74
N VAL A 135 -2.41 0.93 -7.68
CA VAL A 135 -3.68 1.37 -7.09
C VAL A 135 -3.60 2.79 -6.55
N ILE A 136 -2.67 3.05 -5.62
CA ILE A 136 -2.53 4.37 -5.01
C ILE A 136 -2.13 5.44 -6.04
N PRO A 137 -1.07 5.27 -6.85
CA PRO A 137 -0.67 6.29 -7.82
C PRO A 137 -1.75 6.58 -8.87
N ALA A 138 -2.42 5.54 -9.39
CA ALA A 138 -3.51 5.77 -10.34
C ALA A 138 -4.72 6.45 -9.69
N LEU A 139 -5.08 6.11 -8.45
CA LEU A 139 -6.17 6.75 -7.73
C LEU A 139 -5.89 8.23 -7.40
N LEU A 140 -4.64 8.60 -7.10
CA LEU A 140 -4.26 10.00 -6.91
C LEU A 140 -4.62 10.86 -8.12
N VAL A 141 -4.55 10.30 -9.33
CA VAL A 141 -4.92 10.98 -10.58
C VAL A 141 -6.41 10.83 -10.89
N LEU A 142 -6.95 9.61 -10.88
CA LEU A 142 -8.33 9.33 -11.29
C LEU A 142 -9.37 9.92 -10.34
N ALA A 143 -9.09 9.91 -9.03
CA ALA A 143 -9.98 10.41 -7.99
C ALA A 143 -9.73 11.89 -7.65
N TRP A 144 -8.98 12.64 -8.46
CA TRP A 144 -8.62 14.04 -8.19
C TRP A 144 -9.78 15.06 -8.33
N ARG A 145 -11.03 14.60 -8.24
CA ARG A 145 -12.22 15.46 -8.34
C ARG A 145 -12.61 16.00 -6.96
N PRO A 146 -13.15 17.22 -6.85
CA PRO A 146 -13.67 17.71 -5.58
C PRO A 146 -14.73 16.75 -5.00
N GLY A 147 -14.57 16.39 -3.72
CA GLY A 147 -15.51 15.51 -3.02
C GLY A 147 -14.84 14.67 -1.91
N ARG A 148 -15.67 13.99 -1.12
CA ARG A 148 -15.21 13.14 0.01
C ARG A 148 -14.28 12.02 -0.43
N ARG A 149 -14.55 11.42 -1.60
CA ARG A 149 -13.73 10.33 -2.13
C ARG A 149 -12.27 10.72 -2.35
N ARG A 150 -12.01 11.94 -2.82
CA ARG A 150 -10.63 12.47 -2.95
C ARG A 150 -9.93 12.56 -1.60
N ILE A 151 -10.62 13.05 -0.58
CA ILE A 151 -10.07 13.18 0.78
C ILE A 151 -9.72 11.79 1.34
N LEU A 152 -10.61 10.81 1.16
CA LEU A 152 -10.38 9.44 1.60
C LEU A 152 -9.22 8.78 0.86
N VAL A 153 -9.12 8.96 -0.46
CA VAL A 153 -7.97 8.46 -1.24
C VAL A 153 -6.67 9.10 -0.76
N LEU A 154 -6.65 10.41 -0.53
CA LEU A 154 -5.45 11.09 0.00
C LEU A 154 -5.07 10.59 1.39
N ALA A 155 -6.04 10.39 2.28
CA ALA A 155 -5.81 9.82 3.60
C ALA A 155 -5.23 8.41 3.50
N ALA A 156 -5.80 7.55 2.65
CA ALA A 156 -5.28 6.21 2.40
C ALA A 156 -3.85 6.24 1.85
N THR A 157 -3.56 7.15 0.91
CA THR A 157 -2.21 7.33 0.36
C THR A 157 -1.20 7.73 1.42
N VAL A 158 -1.54 8.69 2.30
CA VAL A 158 -0.64 9.12 3.38
C VAL A 158 -0.41 8.00 4.38
N LEU A 159 -1.49 7.35 4.84
CA LEU A 159 -1.40 6.24 5.80
C LEU A 159 -0.58 5.08 5.23
N PHE A 160 -0.86 4.67 4.00
CA PHE A 160 -0.13 3.59 3.34
C PHE A 160 1.33 3.99 3.06
N GLY A 161 1.59 5.22 2.61
CA GLY A 161 2.95 5.72 2.40
C GLY A 161 3.78 5.70 3.69
N ALA A 162 3.21 6.20 4.80
CA ALA A 162 3.84 6.13 6.11
C ALA A 162 4.10 4.69 6.56
N HIS A 163 3.12 3.81 6.36
CA HIS A 163 3.25 2.37 6.64
C HIS A 163 4.40 1.73 5.85
N ARG A 164 4.57 2.06 4.57
CA ARG A 164 5.66 1.56 3.74
C ARG A 164 7.02 2.07 4.20
N ILE A 165 7.14 3.36 4.47
CA ILE A 165 8.38 3.96 4.99
C ILE A 165 8.78 3.27 6.30
N TRP A 166 7.83 3.11 7.24
CA TRP A 166 8.06 2.39 8.49
C TRP A 166 8.54 0.95 8.24
N THR A 167 7.87 0.23 7.35
CA THR A 167 8.23 -1.17 7.03
C THR A 167 9.66 -1.28 6.49
N HIS A 168 10.11 -0.35 5.65
CA HIS A 168 11.46 -0.40 5.10
C HIS A 168 12.55 0.08 6.07
N LEU A 169 12.26 1.08 6.91
CA LEU A 169 13.24 1.66 7.82
C LEU A 169 13.40 0.87 9.13
N VAL A 170 12.30 0.33 9.65
CA VAL A 170 12.28 -0.36 10.95
C VAL A 170 12.29 -1.86 10.75
N PHE A 171 11.38 -2.39 9.93
CA PHE A 171 11.12 -3.83 9.93
C PHE A 171 12.02 -4.67 8.99
N ALA A 172 12.43 -4.10 7.85
CA ALA A 172 13.24 -4.82 6.88
C ALA A 172 14.64 -5.21 7.42
N PRO A 173 15.36 -4.35 8.17
CA PRO A 173 16.61 -4.71 8.80
C PRO A 173 16.46 -5.89 9.79
N ASP A 174 15.50 -5.81 10.71
CA ASP A 174 15.34 -6.78 11.80
C ASP A 174 14.91 -8.19 11.29
N ARG A 175 14.20 -8.25 10.16
CA ARG A 175 13.83 -9.51 9.49
C ARG A 175 15.00 -10.22 8.84
N LEU A 176 16.02 -9.49 8.36
CA LEU A 176 17.20 -10.09 7.74
C LEU A 176 18.06 -10.81 8.78
N ASP A 177 18.08 -10.29 10.01
CA ASP A 177 18.78 -10.94 11.13
C ASP A 177 18.05 -12.22 11.57
N PHE A 178 16.71 -12.25 11.53
CA PHE A 178 15.92 -13.46 11.83
C PHE A 178 16.22 -14.61 10.85
N ALA A 179 16.52 -14.33 9.58
CA ALA A 179 16.90 -15.37 8.61
C ALA A 179 18.20 -16.10 9.00
N THR A 180 19.03 -15.55 9.89
CA THR A 180 20.23 -16.24 10.38
C THR A 180 19.93 -17.30 11.45
N MET A 181 18.76 -17.22 12.12
CA MET A 181 18.27 -18.24 13.06
C MET A 181 17.66 -19.48 12.35
N GLU A 182 17.52 -19.44 11.02
CA GLU A 182 16.87 -20.48 10.17
C GLU A 182 17.50 -21.89 10.24
N GLN A 183 18.66 -22.06 10.87
CA GLN A 183 19.47 -23.28 10.75
C GLN A 183 19.44 -24.19 11.99
N SER A 184 18.70 -23.82 13.05
CA SER A 184 18.55 -24.67 14.22
C SER A 184 17.44 -25.71 14.03
N ALA A 185 17.83 -26.99 13.94
CA ALA A 185 16.92 -28.13 14.04
C ALA A 185 16.52 -28.45 15.48
N ASP A 186 17.18 -27.82 16.45
CA ASP A 186 16.91 -28.01 17.87
C ASP A 186 15.65 -27.23 18.30
N THR A 187 15.02 -27.71 19.36
CA THR A 187 13.89 -27.01 19.98
C THR A 187 14.35 -25.69 20.58
N LEU A 188 13.60 -24.62 20.34
CA LEU A 188 13.92 -23.29 20.88
C LEU A 188 13.78 -23.29 22.40
N SER A 189 14.82 -22.84 23.08
CA SER A 189 14.77 -22.50 24.50
C SER A 189 13.76 -21.39 24.77
N SER A 190 13.36 -21.20 26.03
CA SER A 190 12.46 -20.09 26.40
C SER A 190 13.06 -18.72 26.05
N GLY A 191 14.37 -18.54 26.26
CA GLY A 191 15.06 -17.29 25.94
C GLY A 191 15.12 -17.00 24.44
N GLU A 192 15.31 -18.02 23.60
CA GLU A 192 15.25 -17.86 22.14
C GLU A 192 13.84 -17.52 21.67
N ARG A 193 12.80 -18.11 22.29
CA ARG A 193 11.41 -17.76 21.98
C ARG A 193 11.08 -16.30 22.34
N GLU A 194 11.60 -15.80 23.46
CA GLU A 194 11.47 -14.38 23.84
C GLU A 194 12.19 -13.44 22.86
N GLN A 195 13.40 -13.78 22.42
CA GLN A 195 14.10 -12.99 21.39
C GLN A 195 13.36 -13.00 20.05
N VAL A 196 12.78 -14.14 19.68
CA VAL A 196 11.93 -14.28 18.49
C VAL A 196 10.66 -13.43 18.60
N LEU A 197 10.02 -13.39 19.78
CA LEU A 197 8.86 -12.53 20.04
C LEU A 197 9.19 -11.05 19.77
N GLU A 198 10.34 -10.60 20.29
CA GLU A 198 10.84 -9.23 20.15
C GLU A 198 11.21 -8.92 18.69
N ALA A 199 12.01 -9.77 18.04
CA ALA A 199 12.46 -9.56 16.66
C ALA A 199 11.31 -9.56 15.65
N LEU A 200 10.29 -10.40 15.85
CA LEU A 200 9.12 -10.45 14.98
C LEU A 200 8.14 -9.30 15.20
N HIS A 201 8.37 -8.47 16.24
CA HIS A 201 7.54 -7.34 16.63
C HIS A 201 6.06 -7.75 16.73
N LEU A 202 5.75 -8.76 17.54
CA LEU A 202 4.37 -9.25 17.67
C LEU A 202 3.39 -8.22 18.23
N ASP A 203 3.89 -7.25 18.98
CA ASP A 203 3.11 -6.11 19.49
C ASP A 203 2.92 -4.97 18.46
N ASP A 204 3.39 -5.17 17.23
CA ASP A 204 3.38 -4.12 16.21
C ASP A 204 1.95 -3.77 15.74
N PRO A 205 1.56 -2.48 15.82
CA PRO A 205 0.24 -2.01 15.39
C PRO A 205 0.05 -1.99 13.86
N ARG A 206 0.97 -2.49 13.03
CA ARG A 206 0.84 -2.51 11.56
C ARG A 206 -0.45 -3.13 11.05
N TRP A 207 -0.92 -4.24 11.65
CA TRP A 207 -2.19 -4.86 11.25
C TRP A 207 -3.39 -3.92 11.53
N ILE A 208 -3.32 -3.13 12.60
CA ILE A 208 -4.31 -2.09 12.93
C ILE A 208 -4.25 -0.99 11.87
N LEU A 209 -3.06 -0.54 11.49
CA LEU A 209 -2.91 0.46 10.43
C LEU A 209 -3.48 -0.05 9.09
N ASN A 210 -3.25 -1.32 8.75
CA ASN A 210 -3.85 -1.95 7.58
C ASN A 210 -5.39 -1.98 7.68
N LEU A 211 -5.95 -2.25 8.85
CA LEU A 211 -7.39 -2.21 9.11
C LEU A 211 -7.96 -0.79 8.93
N VAL A 212 -7.24 0.24 9.39
CA VAL A 212 -7.63 1.64 9.21
C VAL A 212 -7.64 1.99 7.72
N ILE A 213 -6.57 1.66 6.98
CA ILE A 213 -6.49 1.92 5.53
C ILE A 213 -7.60 1.16 4.79
N PHE A 214 -7.88 -0.10 5.17
CA PHE A 214 -9.00 -0.88 4.67
C PHE A 214 -10.34 -0.14 4.89
N ALA A 215 -10.60 0.32 6.11
CA ALA A 215 -11.80 1.09 6.43
C ALA A 215 -11.91 2.36 5.58
N VAL A 216 -10.81 3.08 5.36
CA VAL A 216 -10.78 4.28 4.50
C VAL A 216 -11.14 3.92 3.05
N PHE A 217 -10.60 2.84 2.47
CA PHE A 217 -10.97 2.40 1.12
C PHE A 217 -12.42 1.95 1.03
N LEU A 218 -12.92 1.23 2.04
CA LEU A 218 -14.32 0.80 2.10
C LEU A 218 -15.27 2.01 2.16
N LEU A 219 -14.95 3.00 2.98
CA LEU A 219 -15.69 4.27 3.01
C LEU A 219 -15.62 5.01 1.67
N ALA A 220 -14.47 4.97 0.99
CA ALA A 220 -14.32 5.58 -0.33
C ALA A 220 -15.17 4.88 -1.40
N ALA A 221 -15.36 3.57 -1.31
CA ALA A 221 -16.23 2.80 -2.21
C ALA A 221 -17.70 3.25 -2.13
N PHE A 222 -18.19 3.62 -0.94
CA PHE A 222 -19.56 4.12 -0.76
C PHE A 222 -19.81 5.51 -1.36
N HIS A 223 -18.76 6.25 -1.70
CA HIS A 223 -18.82 7.58 -2.32
C HIS A 223 -18.59 7.54 -3.84
N SER A 224 -18.97 6.44 -4.51
CA SER A 224 -18.78 6.26 -5.97
C SER A 224 -19.45 7.34 -6.81
N ARG A 225 -18.79 7.66 -7.94
CA ARG A 225 -19.22 8.61 -8.97
C ARG A 225 -20.63 8.34 -9.51
N HIS A 226 -21.05 7.07 -9.53
CA HIS A 226 -22.30 6.64 -10.15
C HIS A 226 -23.51 6.68 -9.21
N ARG A 227 -23.33 7.00 -7.92
CA ARG A 227 -24.41 7.07 -6.94
C ARG A 227 -25.12 8.44 -6.99
N LYS A 228 -25.75 8.72 -8.14
CA LYS A 228 -26.83 9.69 -8.28
C LYS A 228 -27.97 8.99 -9.02
N SER A 229 -28.88 8.38 -8.24
CA SER A 229 -30.28 8.20 -8.60
C SER A 229 -31.12 8.74 -7.45
#